data_AF-A0A7J8ZBG3-F1
#
_entry.id   AF-A0A7J8ZBG3-F1
#
_cell.length_a   1.000
_cell.length_b   1.000
_cell.length_c   1.000
_cell.angle_alpha   90.00
_cell.angle_beta   90.00
_cell.angle_gamma   90.00
#
_symmetry.space_group_name_H-M   'P 1'
#
loop_
_entity.id
_entity.type
_entity.pdbx_description
1 polymer ?
#
loop_
_entity_poly.entity_id
_entity_poly.type
_entity_poly.pdbx_seq_one_letter_code
_entity_poly.pdbx_strand_id
1 'polypeptide(L)'
;MCILIEHKPELKGDRYEAIFSFYFGDYGHIAVQGPYLTYQDSYLAITGGSGIFEGVSGQVKLRQIVFPFKIFYTFYLKGIGELPEELLCKPVDPHPAVEAVPAAKACEPHAAIANFTN
;
A
#
# COMPACT_ATOMS: atom_id res chain seq x y z
N MET A 1 8.61 -9.13 0.36
CA MET A 1 8.73 -10.59 0.44
C MET A 1 7.42 -11.17 0.95
N CYS A 2 6.93 -12.25 0.36
CA CYS A 2 5.75 -12.97 0.84
C CYS A 2 6.13 -14.45 1.03
N ILE A 3 5.83 -14.99 2.20
CA ILE A 3 6.10 -16.39 2.55
C ILE A 3 4.76 -17.12 2.53
N LEU A 4 4.61 -18.12 1.66
CA LEU A 4 3.41 -18.95 1.62
C LEU A 4 3.29 -19.71 2.94
N ILE A 5 2.16 -19.55 3.63
CA ILE A 5 1.86 -20.24 4.90
C ILE A 5 0.96 -21.45 4.64
N GLU A 6 -0.11 -21.26 3.88
CA GLU A 6 -1.08 -22.31 3.60
C GLU A 6 -1.84 -22.00 2.29
N HIS A 7 -2.16 -23.05 1.53
CA HIS A 7 -3.16 -23.00 0.48
C HIS A 7 -4.53 -23.39 1.06
N LYS A 8 -5.58 -22.66 0.72
CA LYS A 8 -6.97 -22.90 1.15
C LYS A 8 -7.87 -23.20 -0.05
N PRO A 9 -8.03 -24.48 -0.43
CA PRO A 9 -8.86 -24.90 -1.56
C PRO A 9 -10.31 -24.38 -1.46
N GLU A 10 -10.87 -24.39 -0.26
CA GLU A 10 -12.24 -23.97 0.04
C GLU A 10 -12.48 -22.47 -0.18
N LEU A 11 -11.43 -21.65 -0.08
CA LEU A 11 -11.46 -20.22 -0.36
C LEU A 11 -10.86 -19.87 -1.73
N LYS A 12 -10.39 -20.88 -2.48
CA LYS A 12 -9.71 -20.72 -3.77
C LYS A 12 -8.56 -19.71 -3.70
N GLY A 13 -7.75 -19.79 -2.65
CA GLY A 13 -6.68 -18.83 -2.44
C GLY A 13 -5.65 -19.27 -1.41
N ASP A 14 -4.73 -18.38 -1.13
CA ASP A 14 -3.56 -18.64 -0.31
C ASP A 14 -3.48 -17.62 0.83
N ARG A 15 -2.84 -18.04 1.92
CA ARG A 15 -2.38 -17.15 2.98
C ARG A 15 -0.87 -17.01 2.89
N TYR A 16 -0.42 -15.77 2.86
CA TYR A 16 0.98 -15.41 2.97
C TYR A 16 1.24 -14.63 4.26
N GLU A 17 2.45 -14.75 4.79
CA GLU A 17 3.03 -13.75 5.69
C GLU A 17 3.86 -12.78 4.82
N ALA A 18 3.52 -11.50 4.84
CA ALA A 18 4.13 -10.49 3.99
C ALA A 18 4.98 -9.52 4.82
N ILE A 19 6.18 -9.21 4.32
CA ILE A 19 7.11 -8.21 4.88
C ILE A 19 7.62 -7.37 3.72
N PHE A 20 7.26 -6.09 3.67
CA PHE A 20 7.63 -5.20 2.58
C PHE A 20 7.49 -3.73 2.99
N SER A 21 7.97 -2.82 2.13
CA SER A 21 7.90 -1.38 2.35
C SER A 21 7.26 -0.68 1.15
N PHE A 22 6.57 0.43 1.43
CA PHE A 22 6.05 1.37 0.44
C PHE A 22 6.97 2.58 0.38
N TYR A 23 7.49 2.91 -0.81
CA TYR A 23 8.40 4.03 -1.01
C TYR A 23 7.68 5.18 -1.70
N PHE A 24 7.89 6.39 -1.18
CA PHE A 24 7.24 7.63 -1.63
C PHE A 24 8.30 8.66 -2.04
N GLY A 25 9.31 8.23 -2.83
CA GLY A 25 10.38 9.12 -3.29
C GLY A 25 11.08 9.84 -2.13
N ASP A 26 11.23 11.16 -2.26
CA ASP A 26 11.87 12.00 -1.24
C ASP A 26 11.13 12.03 0.11
N TYR A 27 9.84 11.65 0.15
CA TYR A 27 9.10 11.62 1.42
C TYR A 27 9.57 10.51 2.37
N GLY A 28 10.24 9.48 1.85
CA GLY A 28 10.68 8.32 2.61
C GLY A 28 9.80 7.09 2.36
N HIS A 29 9.69 6.22 3.36
CA HIS A 29 8.99 4.94 3.22
C HIS A 29 8.21 4.56 4.47
N ILE A 30 7.27 3.62 4.30
CA ILE A 30 6.53 2.94 5.38
C ILE A 30 6.79 1.45 5.27
N ALA A 31 7.26 0.82 6.34
CA ALA A 31 7.46 -0.63 6.43
C ALA A 31 6.24 -1.31 7.06
N VAL A 32 5.86 -2.46 6.52
CA VAL A 32 4.71 -3.24 6.99
C VAL A 32 5.04 -4.72 7.14
N GLN A 33 4.34 -5.36 8.07
CA GLN A 33 4.40 -6.80 8.30
C GLN A 33 3.03 -7.35 8.67
N GLY A 34 2.65 -8.50 8.09
CA GLY A 34 1.47 -9.23 8.53
C GLY A 34 0.82 -10.09 7.45
N PRO A 35 -0.44 -10.50 7.66
CA PRO A 35 -1.12 -11.43 6.76
C PRO A 35 -1.49 -10.78 5.43
N TYR A 36 -1.15 -11.46 4.34
CA TYR A 36 -1.70 -11.19 3.01
C TYR A 36 -2.56 -12.39 2.58
N LEU A 37 -3.87 -12.14 2.45
CA LEU A 37 -4.86 -13.16 2.11
C LEU A 37 -5.38 -12.88 0.69
N THR A 38 -5.23 -13.84 -0.23
CA THR A 38 -5.60 -13.59 -1.64
C THR A 38 -7.13 -13.58 -1.88
N TYR A 39 -7.90 -13.97 -0.87
CA TYR A 39 -9.34 -14.21 -0.93
C TYR A 39 -10.19 -13.23 -0.10
N GLN A 40 -9.56 -12.37 0.73
CA GLN A 40 -10.28 -11.41 1.56
C GLN A 40 -9.38 -10.23 2.00
N ASP A 41 -10.01 -9.16 2.47
CA ASP A 41 -9.31 -8.04 3.10
C ASP A 41 -8.54 -8.49 4.35
N SER A 42 -7.43 -7.81 4.63
CA SER A 42 -6.58 -8.07 5.79
C SER A 42 -6.02 -6.76 6.35
N TYR A 43 -5.45 -6.84 7.55
CA TYR A 43 -4.73 -5.73 8.17
C TYR A 43 -3.29 -6.15 8.45
N LEU A 44 -2.34 -5.32 8.03
CA LEU A 44 -0.92 -5.49 8.32
C LEU A 44 -0.50 -4.44 9.35
N ALA A 45 0.46 -4.78 10.20
CA ALA A 45 1.06 -3.85 11.14
C ALA A 45 1.99 -2.89 10.38
N ILE A 46 1.96 -1.61 10.74
CA ILE A 46 2.97 -0.64 10.34
C ILE A 46 4.12 -0.76 11.35
N THR A 47 5.29 -1.18 10.89
CA THR A 47 6.44 -1.47 11.75
C THR A 47 7.41 -0.29 11.88
N GLY A 48 7.22 0.75 11.07
CA GLY A 48 8.04 1.96 11.09
C GLY A 48 8.05 2.67 9.74
N GLY A 49 8.88 3.70 9.64
CA GLY A 49 9.06 4.47 8.41
C GLY A 49 10.27 5.40 8.49
N SER A 50 10.53 6.14 7.41
CA SER A 50 11.60 7.14 7.30
C SER A 50 11.08 8.45 6.72
N GLY A 51 11.90 9.51 6.78
CA GLY A 51 11.53 10.82 6.23
C GLY A 51 10.33 11.40 6.97
N ILE A 52 9.28 11.81 6.26
CA ILE A 52 8.06 12.33 6.89
C ILE A 52 7.31 11.26 7.70
N PHE A 53 7.64 9.99 7.48
CA PHE A 53 7.06 8.84 8.17
C PHE A 53 7.95 8.33 9.34
N GLU A 54 8.98 9.06 9.73
CA GLU A 54 9.81 8.68 10.88
C GLU A 54 8.97 8.57 12.16
N GLY A 55 9.11 7.45 12.89
CA GLY A 55 8.33 7.18 14.11
C GLY A 55 6.89 6.70 13.87
N VAL A 56 6.48 6.49 12.61
CA VAL A 56 5.11 6.06 12.30
C VAL A 56 4.79 4.67 12.87
N SER A 57 3.56 4.53 13.37
CA SER A 57 2.97 3.28 13.82
C SER A 57 1.52 3.16 13.36
N GLY A 58 0.89 2.01 13.63
CA GLY A 58 -0.53 1.78 13.32
C GLY A 58 -0.74 0.51 12.51
N GLN A 59 -1.73 0.54 11.63
CA GLN A 59 -2.08 -0.57 10.77
C GLN A 59 -2.47 -0.09 9.38
N VAL A 60 -2.30 -0.94 8.38
CA VAL A 60 -2.78 -0.70 7.01
C VAL A 60 -3.80 -1.76 6.66
N LYS A 61 -4.97 -1.33 6.15
CA LYS A 61 -5.93 -2.24 5.54
C LYS A 61 -5.49 -2.54 4.12
N LEU A 62 -5.36 -3.82 3.78
CA LEU A 62 -5.15 -4.31 2.43
C LEU A 62 -6.49 -4.81 1.88
N ARG A 63 -6.91 -4.25 0.73
CA ARG A 63 -8.08 -4.71 -0.03
C ARG A 63 -7.67 -5.17 -1.42
N GLN A 64 -7.91 -6.45 -1.71
CA GLN A 64 -7.70 -7.00 -3.04
C GLN A 64 -8.82 -6.51 -3.98
N ILE A 65 -8.47 -5.82 -5.08
CA ILE A 65 -9.44 -5.41 -6.11
C ILE A 65 -9.48 -6.48 -7.22
N VAL A 66 -8.33 -6.75 -7.82
CA VAL A 66 -8.16 -7.75 -8.87
C VAL A 66 -6.92 -8.54 -8.52
N PHE A 67 -7.07 -9.82 -8.17
CA PHE A 67 -5.92 -10.66 -7.86
C PHE A 67 -5.14 -11.06 -9.12
N PRO A 68 -3.78 -11.00 -9.13
CA PRO A 68 -2.89 -10.36 -8.14
C PRO A 68 -2.57 -8.88 -8.45
N PHE A 69 -3.15 -8.30 -9.52
CA PHE A 69 -2.66 -7.07 -10.16
C PHE A 69 -3.06 -5.74 -9.51
N LYS A 70 -4.22 -5.66 -8.84
CA LYS A 70 -4.74 -4.41 -8.27
C LYS A 70 -5.10 -4.59 -6.80
N ILE A 71 -4.42 -3.84 -5.95
CA ILE A 71 -4.62 -3.81 -4.49
C ILE A 71 -4.79 -2.36 -4.07
N PHE A 72 -5.69 -2.10 -3.12
CA PHE A 72 -5.89 -0.79 -2.52
C PHE A 72 -5.57 -0.84 -1.04
N TYR A 73 -4.81 0.14 -0.56
CA TYR A 73 -4.36 0.23 0.82
C TYR A 73 -4.99 1.45 1.50
N THR A 74 -5.38 1.29 2.76
CA THR A 74 -5.80 2.41 3.63
C THR A 74 -4.96 2.38 4.88
N PHE A 75 -4.09 3.37 5.01
CA PHE A 75 -3.18 3.48 6.15
C PHE A 75 -3.84 4.24 7.29
N TYR A 76 -3.80 3.68 8.50
CA TYR A 76 -4.25 4.33 9.73
C TYR A 76 -3.02 4.72 10.55
N LEU A 77 -2.41 5.83 10.13
CA LEU A 77 -1.12 6.31 10.65
C LEU A 77 -1.28 6.94 12.02
N LYS A 78 -0.30 6.70 12.90
CA LYS A 78 -0.18 7.32 14.23
C LYS A 78 1.26 7.75 14.47
N GLY A 79 1.44 8.79 15.29
CA GLY A 79 2.75 9.20 15.79
C GLY A 79 3.56 10.09 14.85
N ILE A 80 2.96 10.58 13.76
CA ILE A 80 3.58 11.52 12.82
C ILE A 80 2.76 12.81 12.71
N GLY A 81 3.35 13.85 12.12
CA GLY A 81 2.67 15.11 11.83
C GLY A 81 1.67 15.02 10.67
N GLU A 82 1.11 16.17 10.30
CA GLU A 82 0.24 16.29 9.14
C GLU A 82 0.99 15.89 7.85
N LEU A 83 0.28 15.19 6.96
CA LEU A 83 0.83 14.80 5.67
C LEU A 83 0.74 15.95 4.65
N PRO A 84 1.65 15.99 3.65
CA PRO A 84 1.54 16.90 2.51
C PRO A 84 0.20 16.74 1.78
N GLU A 85 -0.39 17.87 1.34
CA GLU A 85 -1.72 17.90 0.73
C GLU A 85 -1.84 17.01 -0.52
N GLU A 86 -0.77 16.89 -1.31
CA GLU A 86 -0.76 16.02 -2.50
C GLU A 86 -0.93 14.53 -2.19
N LEU A 87 -0.65 14.10 -0.94
CA LEU A 87 -0.90 12.73 -0.46
C LEU A 87 -2.30 12.56 0.16
N LEU A 88 -3.05 13.64 0.34
CA LEU A 88 -4.35 13.68 1.03
C LEU A 88 -5.53 13.89 0.07
N CYS A 89 -5.34 13.63 -1.22
CA CYS A 89 -6.43 13.73 -2.20
C CYS A 89 -7.55 12.72 -1.90
N LYS A 90 -8.78 13.07 -2.29
CA LYS A 90 -9.92 12.13 -2.16
C LYS A 90 -9.64 10.89 -3.00
N PRO A 91 -9.57 9.68 -2.40
CA PRO A 91 -9.32 8.47 -3.15
C PRO A 91 -10.50 8.18 -4.10
N VAL A 92 -10.18 7.64 -5.28
CA VAL A 92 -11.17 7.05 -6.17
C VAL A 92 -11.67 5.75 -5.55
N ASP A 93 -12.98 5.49 -5.62
CA ASP A 93 -13.57 4.27 -5.08
C ASP A 93 -12.92 3.02 -5.71
N PRO A 94 -12.45 2.05 -4.91
CA PRO A 94 -11.75 0.89 -5.41
C PRO A 94 -12.71 -0.08 -6.13
N HIS A 95 -12.51 -0.26 -7.44
CA HIS A 95 -13.25 -1.20 -8.28
C HIS A 95 -12.37 -1.77 -9.41
N PRO A 96 -12.74 -2.88 -10.09
CA PRO A 96 -11.88 -3.52 -11.10
C PRO A 96 -11.43 -2.64 -12.27
N ALA A 97 -12.25 -1.67 -12.67
CA ALA A 97 -11.97 -0.79 -13.80
C ALA A 97 -11.10 0.45 -13.45
N VAL A 98 -10.66 0.61 -12.20
CA VAL A 98 -9.84 1.80 -11.84
C VAL A 98 -8.49 1.68 -12.51
N GLU A 99 -7.98 2.81 -13.00
CA GLU A 99 -6.71 2.92 -13.68
C GLU A 99 -5.99 4.18 -13.22
N ALA A 100 -4.65 4.13 -13.21
CA ALA A 100 -3.88 5.36 -13.10
C ALA A 100 -4.14 6.26 -14.32
N VAL A 101 -4.20 7.57 -14.10
CA VAL A 101 -4.35 8.54 -15.18
C VAL A 101 -3.16 8.45 -16.16
N PRO A 102 -3.35 8.72 -17.48
CA PRO A 102 -2.27 8.58 -18.47
C PRO A 102 -0.98 9.33 -18.10
N ALA A 103 -1.09 10.55 -17.58
CA ALA A 103 0.06 11.36 -17.17
C ALA A 103 0.88 10.70 -16.04
N ALA A 104 0.21 10.07 -15.06
CA ALA A 104 0.88 9.33 -13.99
C ALA A 104 1.55 8.06 -14.53
N LYS A 105 0.90 7.34 -15.47
CA LYS A 105 1.49 6.17 -16.14
C LYS A 105 2.72 6.54 -17.00
N ALA A 106 2.71 7.74 -17.59
CA ALA A 106 3.82 8.29 -18.36
C ALA A 106 4.89 8.98 -17.50
N CYS A 107 4.74 8.96 -16.17
CA CYS A 107 5.63 9.62 -15.22
C CYS A 107 5.87 11.11 -15.53
N GLU A 108 4.82 11.81 -15.97
CA GLU A 108 4.91 13.24 -16.27
C GLU A 108 5.21 14.04 -14.99
N PRO A 109 6.04 15.11 -15.04
CA PRO A 109 6.52 15.80 -13.84
C PRO A 109 5.43 16.35 -12.90
N HIS A 110 4.24 16.65 -13.43
CA HIS A 110 3.11 17.17 -12.64
C HIS A 110 2.22 16.06 -12.05
N ALA A 111 2.45 14.81 -12.44
CA ALA A 111 1.66 13.64 -12.08
C ALA A 111 2.49 12.60 -11.31
N ALA A 112 3.71 12.96 -10.91
CA ALA A 112 4.61 12.15 -10.10
C ALA A 112 5.16 13.01 -8.95
N ILE A 113 5.37 12.38 -7.79
CA ILE A 113 6.05 13.01 -6.67
C ILE A 113 7.54 13.22 -6.98
N ALA A 114 8.17 14.15 -6.25
CA ALA A 114 9.60 14.41 -6.37
C ALA A 114 10.43 13.14 -6.14
N ASN A 115 11.36 12.87 -7.07
CA ASN A 115 12.25 11.70 -7.06
C ASN A 115 11.52 10.38 -6.74
N PHE A 116 10.37 10.14 -7.38
CA PHE A 116 9.60 8.91 -7.19
C PHE A 116 10.48 7.65 -7.32
N THR A 117 10.20 6.64 -6.49
CA THR A 117 10.93 5.37 -6.50
C THR A 117 10.52 4.51 -7.69
N ASN A 118 11.49 3.89 -8.36
CA ASN A 118 11.30 3.07 -9.55
C ASN A 118 12.01 1.72 -9.43
#